data_AF-F6VUE2-F1
#
_entry.id   AF-F6VUE2-F1
#
_cell.length_a   1.000
_cell.length_b   1.000
_cell.length_c   1.000
_cell.angle_alpha   90.00
_cell.angle_beta   90.00
_cell.angle_gamma   90.00
#
_symmetry.space_group_name_H-M   'P 1'
#
loop_
_entity.id
_entity.type
_entity.pdbx_description
1 polymer ?
#
loop_
_entity_poly.entity_id
_entity_poly.type
_entity_poly.pdbx_seq_one_letter_code
_entity_poly.pdbx_strand_id
1 'polypeptide(L)'
;MKIAVILFLVALAGQGYGDSCVGRCNDYADHSHTCECNSYCDTYGDCCPDYISTCLPTSTCAGRCGNSLNLNDPCHCNAGCENFYDCCADYATVCASGGGSGGSCSGRCGDLLDSSMPCQCNSQCENHGDCCSDYNSICNSGGGGDGGNTGSCNAISVSNSEIQAVSLEMWDLDVNRAGPGDIILNPQATTSDSSTVDNSPEPFFTAVNPAVLQQPTYQALIALLDNYQKVEGIDEVSSPQEEAEQDNFLDLFVETAVGARLYDFLQSKNLAGCADIATFKDYLKRMWFGFYSRQNNAMDTSGFEHVFVGEIKTNQVSGFHNWVELYSREQDASLNYYGYVGMTEPNLYGVHFSWDGYMKGLSGSSIGTSPEMDLALFTLCHMTRPAAQCTVNIRTESGSVVSRPIQTWTWTKTYPGDGLKYVASAYFLV
;
A
#
# COMPACT_ATOMS: atom_id res chain seq x y z
N MET A 1 82.78 18.48 65.40
CA MET A 1 82.76 17.48 64.33
C MET A 1 81.30 17.10 64.09
N LYS A 2 80.82 17.28 62.85
CA LYS A 2 79.50 16.94 62.29
C LYS A 2 78.28 17.72 62.81
N ILE A 3 77.94 18.77 62.05
CA ILE A 3 76.76 19.64 62.17
C ILE A 3 75.59 19.00 61.40
N ALA A 4 74.40 19.07 62.00
CA ALA A 4 73.12 18.62 61.45
C ALA A 4 72.73 19.39 60.18
N VAL A 5 72.28 18.68 59.15
CA VAL A 5 71.71 19.27 57.93
C VAL A 5 70.19 19.20 58.04
N ILE A 6 69.59 20.38 58.10
CA ILE A 6 68.16 20.65 58.19
C ILE A 6 67.52 20.45 56.81
N LEU A 7 66.48 19.62 56.73
CA LEU A 7 65.57 19.55 55.59
C LEU A 7 64.77 20.85 55.49
N PHE A 8 64.78 21.47 54.31
CA PHE A 8 63.80 22.49 53.93
C PHE A 8 62.99 21.99 52.73
N LEU A 9 61.69 21.81 52.98
CA LEU A 9 60.63 21.69 51.98
C LEU A 9 60.51 23.01 51.23
N VAL A 10 60.53 22.96 49.90
CA VAL A 10 59.99 24.03 49.05
C VAL A 10 58.98 23.39 48.11
N ALA A 11 57.70 23.60 48.43
CA ALA A 11 56.61 23.39 47.51
C ALA A 11 56.60 24.54 46.50
N LEU A 12 56.75 24.24 45.21
CA LEU A 12 56.37 25.15 44.14
C LEU A 12 55.02 24.67 43.62
N ALA A 13 53.97 25.37 44.05
CA ALA A 13 52.65 25.28 43.46
C ALA A 13 52.72 25.81 42.03
N GLY A 14 52.20 25.04 41.08
CA GLY A 14 52.00 25.48 39.71
C GLY A 14 50.96 26.60 39.66
N GLN A 15 51.29 27.69 38.98
CA GLN A 15 50.32 28.65 38.47
C GLN A 15 50.74 29.02 37.04
N GLY A 16 50.32 28.18 36.08
CA GLY A 16 50.08 28.65 34.72
C GLY A 16 48.60 29.02 34.66
N TYR A 17 48.30 30.31 34.51
CA TYR A 17 46.96 30.74 34.09
C TYR A 17 46.89 30.35 32.61
N GLY A 18 46.46 29.12 32.33
CA GLY A 18 46.35 28.59 30.97
C GLY A 18 45.25 29.34 30.23
N ASP A 19 45.50 29.64 28.96
CA ASP A 19 44.50 30.25 28.09
C ASP A 19 43.20 29.44 28.07
N SER A 20 42.08 30.14 27.97
CA SER A 20 40.71 29.60 28.01
C SER A 20 40.02 29.83 26.67
N CYS A 21 39.08 28.94 26.34
CA CYS A 21 38.25 29.06 25.16
C CYS A 21 36.96 29.89 25.34
N VAL A 22 36.72 30.47 26.52
CA VAL A 22 35.54 31.32 26.74
C VAL A 22 35.59 32.54 25.81
N GLY A 23 34.73 32.56 24.80
CA GLY A 23 34.64 33.64 23.82
C GLY A 23 35.67 33.58 22.68
N ARG A 24 36.40 32.46 22.53
CA ARG A 24 37.46 32.25 21.51
C ARG A 24 37.19 31.04 20.59
N CYS A 25 35.95 30.55 20.56
CA CYS A 25 35.59 29.37 19.80
C CYS A 25 35.66 29.63 18.29
N ASN A 26 36.34 28.75 17.54
CA ASN A 26 36.59 28.85 16.10
C ASN A 26 37.48 30.02 15.67
N ASP A 27 38.31 30.54 16.57
CA ASP A 27 39.30 31.57 16.22
C ASP A 27 40.38 31.00 15.26
N TYR A 28 40.91 31.88 14.41
CA TYR A 28 42.09 31.55 13.60
C TYR A 28 43.30 31.30 14.51
N ALA A 29 44.14 30.33 14.13
CA ALA A 29 45.33 29.98 14.89
C ALA A 29 46.22 31.21 15.14
N ASP A 30 46.52 31.46 16.42
CA ASP A 30 47.27 32.63 16.86
C ASP A 30 48.29 32.22 17.92
N HIS A 31 49.54 32.13 17.46
CA HIS A 31 50.73 31.76 18.24
C HIS A 31 51.04 32.70 19.42
N SER A 32 50.28 33.79 19.62
CA SER A 32 50.35 34.59 20.84
C SER A 32 49.65 33.93 22.04
N HIS A 33 48.80 32.93 21.80
CA HIS A 33 48.17 32.11 22.82
C HIS A 33 48.95 30.82 23.08
N THR A 34 48.81 30.30 24.29
CA THR A 34 49.43 29.07 24.79
C THR A 34 48.67 27.81 24.36
N CYS A 35 47.45 27.97 23.84
CA CYS A 35 46.63 26.90 23.31
C CYS A 35 45.55 27.47 22.37
N GLU A 36 45.03 26.59 21.51
CA GLU A 36 44.09 26.92 20.44
C GLU A 36 42.66 26.44 20.76
N CYS A 37 41.68 27.16 20.21
CA CYS A 37 40.25 26.97 20.46
C CYS A 37 39.46 26.77 19.16
N ASN A 38 40.08 26.10 18.18
CA ASN A 38 39.50 25.78 16.88
C ASN A 38 39.51 24.28 16.61
N SER A 39 38.77 23.85 15.59
CA SER A 39 38.57 22.44 15.25
C SER A 39 39.83 21.68 14.85
N TYR A 40 40.95 22.36 14.57
CA TYR A 40 42.21 21.72 14.19
C TYR A 40 43.13 21.46 15.37
N CYS A 41 42.84 22.00 16.56
CA CYS A 41 43.75 21.91 17.70
C CYS A 41 44.01 20.46 18.16
N ASP A 42 43.06 19.55 17.97
CA ASP A 42 43.22 18.12 18.30
C ASP A 42 44.23 17.44 17.35
N THR A 43 44.29 17.90 16.10
CA THR A 43 45.25 17.39 15.11
C THR A 43 46.68 17.80 15.48
N TYR A 44 46.84 18.99 16.04
CA TYR A 44 48.15 19.54 16.41
C TYR A 44 48.51 19.31 17.89
N GLY A 45 47.56 18.84 18.69
CA GLY A 45 47.74 18.54 20.11
C GLY A 45 47.90 19.78 20.99
N ASP A 46 47.35 20.92 20.56
CA ASP A 46 47.50 22.23 21.20
C ASP A 46 46.18 22.82 21.71
N CYS A 47 45.13 22.01 21.86
CA CYS A 47 43.85 22.46 22.39
C CYS A 47 43.93 23.01 23.81
N CYS A 48 43.17 24.08 24.08
CA CYS A 48 43.01 24.55 25.45
C CYS A 48 42.26 23.52 26.31
N PRO A 49 42.57 23.43 27.62
CA PRO A 49 41.99 22.42 28.49
C PRO A 49 40.46 22.47 28.59
N ASP A 50 39.87 23.64 28.39
CA ASP A 50 38.43 23.88 28.47
C ASP A 50 37.76 23.93 27.07
N TYR A 51 38.49 23.60 26.00
CA TYR A 51 37.98 23.63 24.63
C TYR A 51 36.71 22.79 24.48
N ILE A 52 36.75 21.53 24.93
CA ILE A 52 35.61 20.60 24.84
C ILE A 52 34.42 21.11 25.65
N SER A 53 34.62 21.56 26.88
CA SER A 53 33.52 21.99 27.75
C SER A 53 32.93 23.35 27.36
N THR A 54 33.70 24.20 26.69
CA THR A 54 33.34 25.61 26.45
C THR A 54 32.88 25.86 25.02
N CYS A 55 33.52 25.23 24.03
CA CYS A 55 33.19 25.43 22.61
C CYS A 55 32.34 24.31 22.00
N LEU A 56 32.23 23.16 22.68
CA LEU A 56 31.41 22.03 22.21
C LEU A 56 30.15 21.73 23.06
N PRO A 57 29.42 22.69 23.70
CA PRO A 57 28.32 22.33 24.61
C PRO A 57 27.00 21.86 23.95
N THR A 58 26.96 21.55 22.66
CA THR A 58 25.82 20.83 22.02
C THR A 58 26.32 19.67 21.16
N SER A 59 26.99 18.74 21.80
CA SER A 59 27.71 17.61 21.16
C SER A 59 26.90 16.31 21.14
N THR A 60 25.59 16.37 20.88
CA THR A 60 24.80 15.14 20.74
C THR A 60 24.08 15.05 19.40
N CYS A 61 24.09 13.84 18.86
CA CYS A 61 23.31 13.43 17.70
C CYS A 61 21.91 12.90 18.04
N ALA A 62 21.52 12.86 19.31
CA ALA A 62 20.17 12.46 19.70
C ALA A 62 19.12 13.36 19.03
N GLY A 63 18.32 12.77 18.12
CA GLY A 63 17.30 13.50 17.34
C GLY A 63 17.84 14.38 16.20
N ARG A 64 19.13 14.26 15.83
CA ARG A 64 19.79 15.04 14.76
C ARG A 64 20.40 14.18 13.65
N CYS A 65 20.30 12.86 13.74
CA CYS A 65 20.82 11.94 12.72
C CYS A 65 20.18 12.23 11.35
N GLY A 66 21.00 12.47 10.33
CA GLY A 66 20.54 12.76 8.97
C GLY A 66 20.14 14.22 8.71
N ASN A 67 20.27 15.13 9.68
CA ASN A 67 19.98 16.54 9.46
C ASN A 67 20.86 17.15 8.36
N SER A 68 20.29 18.08 7.59
CA SER A 68 21.05 18.85 6.61
C SER A 68 22.19 19.64 7.25
N LEU A 69 23.27 19.86 6.50
CA LEU A 69 24.46 20.59 6.95
C LEU A 69 24.09 22.02 7.38
N ASN A 70 24.38 22.37 8.64
CA ASN A 70 24.25 23.73 9.17
C ASN A 70 25.60 24.22 9.72
N LEU A 71 26.28 25.09 8.99
CA LEU A 71 27.64 25.56 9.31
C LEU A 71 27.77 26.29 10.65
N ASN A 72 26.67 26.60 11.33
CA ASN A 72 26.67 27.18 12.67
C ASN A 72 26.62 26.11 13.78
N ASP A 73 26.43 24.83 13.44
CA ASP A 73 26.45 23.74 14.39
C ASP A 73 27.90 23.37 14.73
N PRO A 74 28.24 23.14 16.00
CA PRO A 74 29.61 22.80 16.42
C PRO A 74 30.04 21.39 16.03
N CYS A 75 29.10 20.53 15.61
CA CYS A 75 29.35 19.20 15.07
C CYS A 75 28.12 18.71 14.27
N HIS A 76 28.36 17.79 13.35
CA HIS A 76 27.35 17.29 12.42
C HIS A 76 26.97 15.84 12.69
N CYS A 77 25.75 15.48 12.29
CA CYS A 77 25.18 14.14 12.43
C CYS A 77 24.64 13.62 11.10
N ASN A 78 25.13 14.17 9.99
CA ASN A 78 24.82 13.72 8.64
C ASN A 78 25.80 12.65 8.18
N ALA A 79 25.44 11.87 7.17
CA ALA A 79 26.27 10.77 6.66
C ALA A 79 27.63 11.23 6.09
N GLY A 80 27.78 12.50 5.74
CA GLY A 80 29.03 13.07 5.24
C GLY A 80 30.02 13.45 6.33
N CYS A 81 29.62 13.53 7.60
CA CYS A 81 30.46 14.11 8.66
C CYS A 81 31.76 13.33 8.90
N GLU A 82 31.77 12.01 8.62
CA GLU A 82 32.97 11.18 8.77
C GLU A 82 34.04 11.51 7.73
N ASN A 83 33.62 11.97 6.55
CA ASN A 83 34.53 12.40 5.48
C ASN A 83 35.12 13.79 5.75
N PHE A 84 34.38 14.64 6.47
CA PHE A 84 34.80 15.99 6.84
C PHE A 84 35.40 16.07 8.24
N TYR A 85 35.41 14.96 8.98
CA TYR A 85 35.92 14.82 10.33
C TYR A 85 35.28 15.79 11.34
N ASP A 86 33.99 16.09 11.14
CA ASP A 86 33.23 17.06 11.93
C ASP A 86 32.01 16.42 12.63
N CYS A 87 31.98 15.08 12.74
CA CYS A 87 30.92 14.37 13.44
C CYS A 87 30.85 14.73 14.93
N CYS A 88 29.65 14.73 15.50
CA CYS A 88 29.52 14.76 16.96
C CYS A 88 30.14 13.50 17.59
N ALA A 89 30.66 13.63 18.81
CA ALA A 89 31.37 12.54 19.48
C ALA A 89 30.53 11.28 19.69
N ASP A 90 29.20 11.43 19.82
CA ASP A 90 28.25 10.34 19.95
C ASP A 90 27.66 9.89 18.59
N TYR A 91 28.11 10.43 17.45
CA TYR A 91 27.62 10.05 16.13
C TYR A 91 27.76 8.54 15.88
N ALA A 92 28.90 7.95 16.23
CA ALA A 92 29.13 6.52 16.03
C ALA A 92 28.17 5.66 16.86
N THR A 93 27.84 6.08 18.08
CA THR A 93 26.99 5.33 19.02
C THR A 93 25.51 5.64 18.87
N VAL A 94 25.16 6.82 18.39
CA VAL A 94 23.77 7.30 18.25
C VAL A 94 23.27 7.19 16.81
N CYS A 95 24.10 7.46 15.80
CA CYS A 95 23.71 7.37 14.39
C CYS A 95 24.32 6.13 13.70
N ALA A 96 25.60 5.84 13.87
CA ALA A 96 26.27 4.72 13.17
C ALA A 96 25.96 3.33 13.79
N SER A 97 25.43 3.29 15.01
CA SER A 97 25.01 2.04 15.70
C SER A 97 23.50 1.77 15.64
N GLY A 98 22.74 2.48 14.80
CA GLY A 98 21.31 2.24 14.62
C GLY A 98 20.38 3.31 15.22
N GLY A 99 20.62 4.58 14.90
CA GLY A 99 19.66 5.66 15.20
C GLY A 99 19.51 6.71 14.10
N GLY A 100 19.99 6.43 12.89
CA GLY A 100 19.57 7.11 11.65
C GLY A 100 19.11 6.06 10.65
N SER A 101 17.87 6.16 10.16
CA SER A 101 17.14 5.15 9.37
C SER A 101 17.75 4.79 7.99
N GLY A 102 19.03 5.09 7.73
CA GLY A 102 19.70 4.80 6.46
C GLY A 102 20.45 3.47 6.40
N GLY A 103 21.02 2.99 7.52
CA GLY A 103 21.91 1.82 7.56
C GLY A 103 21.24 0.48 7.92
N SER A 104 19.92 0.49 8.11
CA SER A 104 19.15 -0.65 8.59
C SER A 104 17.94 -0.88 7.69
N CYS A 105 17.50 -2.14 7.61
CA CYS A 105 16.25 -2.52 6.96
C CYS A 105 15.00 -2.49 7.85
N SER A 106 15.13 -2.02 9.10
CA SER A 106 13.96 -1.84 9.97
C SER A 106 12.96 -0.85 9.34
N GLY A 107 11.78 -1.34 8.96
CA GLY A 107 10.73 -0.54 8.30
C GLY A 107 11.01 -0.18 6.84
N ARG A 108 12.03 -0.80 6.21
CA ARG A 108 12.46 -0.52 4.83
C ARG A 108 12.48 -1.76 3.93
N CYS A 109 12.05 -2.91 4.45
CA CYS A 109 11.99 -4.15 3.66
C CYS A 109 11.02 -3.98 2.49
N GLY A 110 11.52 -4.13 1.28
CA GLY A 110 10.73 -3.97 0.06
C GLY A 110 10.64 -2.54 -0.48
N ASP A 111 11.38 -1.58 0.11
CA ASP A 111 11.49 -0.23 -0.45
C ASP A 111 11.91 -0.27 -1.93
N LEU A 112 11.53 0.76 -2.70
CA LEU A 112 12.08 0.96 -4.04
C LEU A 112 13.59 1.29 -3.94
N LEU A 113 14.32 1.05 -5.02
CA LEU A 113 15.74 1.41 -5.11
C LEU A 113 15.91 2.91 -4.90
N ASP A 114 16.63 3.28 -3.83
CA ASP A 114 16.98 4.67 -3.54
C ASP A 114 18.50 4.79 -3.46
N SER A 115 19.10 5.33 -4.52
CA SER A 115 20.55 5.55 -4.63
C SER A 115 21.13 6.55 -3.62
N SER A 116 20.28 7.30 -2.92
CA SER A 116 20.70 8.20 -1.84
C SER A 116 20.93 7.46 -0.52
N MET A 117 20.43 6.22 -0.40
CA MET A 117 20.57 5.41 0.80
C MET A 117 21.92 4.68 0.82
N PRO A 118 22.57 4.58 1.99
CA PRO A 118 23.89 3.96 2.10
C PRO A 118 23.86 2.43 1.90
N CYS A 119 22.68 1.83 1.99
CA CYS A 119 22.41 0.43 1.69
C CYS A 119 20.94 0.23 1.32
N GLN A 120 20.67 -0.85 0.59
CA GLN A 120 19.37 -1.19 0.05
C GLN A 120 18.66 -2.26 0.90
N CYS A 121 17.34 -2.18 0.92
CA CYS A 121 16.44 -3.14 1.57
C CYS A 121 15.37 -3.67 0.62
N ASN A 122 15.56 -3.41 -0.67
CA ASN A 122 14.78 -3.97 -1.75
C ASN A 122 15.19 -5.42 -2.02
N SER A 123 14.33 -6.18 -2.69
CA SER A 123 14.54 -7.61 -2.95
C SER A 123 15.70 -7.93 -3.89
N GLN A 124 16.26 -6.93 -4.59
CA GLN A 124 17.38 -7.12 -5.51
C GLN A 124 18.76 -6.80 -4.90
N CYS A 125 18.82 -6.33 -3.66
CA CYS A 125 20.07 -5.88 -3.07
C CYS A 125 21.14 -6.99 -3.00
N GLU A 126 20.73 -8.27 -2.89
CA GLU A 126 21.66 -9.40 -2.85
C GLU A 126 22.34 -9.64 -4.21
N ASN A 127 21.66 -9.32 -5.32
CA ASN A 127 22.23 -9.40 -6.66
C ASN A 127 23.21 -8.27 -6.94
N HIS A 128 23.00 -7.12 -6.31
CA HIS A 128 23.83 -5.92 -6.48
C HIS A 128 24.93 -5.79 -5.40
N GLY A 129 24.86 -6.60 -4.33
CA GLY A 129 25.83 -6.60 -3.25
C GLY A 129 25.77 -5.35 -2.37
N ASP A 130 24.62 -4.67 -2.34
CA ASP A 130 24.41 -3.38 -1.67
C ASP A 130 23.38 -3.47 -0.53
N CYS A 131 23.01 -4.67 -0.09
CA CYS A 131 22.11 -4.87 1.03
C CYS A 131 22.63 -4.23 2.33
N CYS A 132 21.70 -3.73 3.16
CA CYS A 132 22.04 -3.43 4.54
C CYS A 132 22.50 -4.70 5.26
N SER A 133 23.41 -4.54 6.22
CA SER A 133 24.02 -5.67 6.95
C SER A 133 22.99 -6.51 7.72
N ASP A 134 21.86 -5.91 8.07
CA ASP A 134 20.75 -6.54 8.75
C ASP A 134 19.63 -7.04 7.81
N TYR A 135 19.77 -6.89 6.50
CA TYR A 135 18.78 -7.32 5.50
C TYR A 135 18.39 -8.79 5.68
N ASN A 136 19.37 -9.68 5.88
CA ASN A 136 19.07 -11.10 6.05
C ASN A 136 18.40 -11.44 7.39
N SER A 137 18.73 -10.70 8.44
CA SER A 137 18.11 -10.86 9.75
C SER A 137 16.73 -10.20 9.86
N ILE A 138 16.46 -9.14 9.10
CA ILE A 138 15.22 -8.34 9.19
C ILE A 138 14.26 -8.69 8.06
N CYS A 139 14.74 -8.82 6.82
CA CYS A 139 13.91 -9.05 5.64
C CYS A 139 13.93 -10.50 5.12
N ASN A 140 14.99 -11.28 5.41
CA ASN A 140 15.20 -12.61 4.80
C ASN A 140 15.08 -13.80 5.79
N SER A 141 14.85 -13.53 7.09
CA SER A 141 14.60 -14.56 8.12
C SER A 141 13.13 -15.03 8.18
N GLY A 142 12.27 -14.47 7.34
CA GLY A 142 10.98 -15.04 6.96
C GLY A 142 10.96 -15.04 5.44
N GLY A 143 10.92 -16.22 4.82
CA GLY A 143 10.89 -16.32 3.37
C GLY A 143 9.68 -15.57 2.79
N GLY A 144 9.96 -14.46 2.10
CA GLY A 144 9.08 -13.81 1.14
C GLY A 144 7.97 -12.94 1.72
N GLY A 145 8.30 -11.66 1.94
CA GLY A 145 7.39 -10.53 1.73
C GLY A 145 6.35 -10.27 2.81
N ASP A 146 6.75 -9.57 3.87
CA ASP A 146 5.86 -8.67 4.59
C ASP A 146 6.70 -7.52 5.17
N GLY A 147 6.68 -6.38 4.48
CA GLY A 147 7.17 -5.12 5.00
C GLY A 147 6.20 -4.62 6.06
N GLY A 148 6.46 -4.96 7.32
CA GLY A 148 5.71 -4.46 8.45
C GLY A 148 6.13 -5.14 9.74
N ASN A 149 6.87 -4.43 10.60
CA ASN A 149 7.17 -4.86 11.96
C ASN A 149 5.86 -5.00 12.76
N THR A 150 5.25 -6.17 12.69
CA THR A 150 4.21 -6.64 13.61
C THR A 150 4.62 -8.03 14.07
N GLY A 151 4.65 -8.26 15.37
CA GLY A 151 5.08 -9.55 15.93
C GLY A 151 4.27 -10.70 15.32
N SER A 152 4.95 -11.64 14.68
CA SER A 152 4.45 -12.96 14.22
C SER A 152 2.94 -13.02 13.95
N CYS A 153 2.53 -12.43 12.85
CA CYS A 153 1.17 -12.51 12.36
C CYS A 153 1.01 -13.60 11.32
N ASN A 154 1.09 -14.84 11.79
CA ASN A 154 0.77 -15.97 10.94
C ASN A 154 -0.71 -15.92 10.60
N ALA A 155 -1.03 -15.87 9.30
CA ALA A 155 -2.38 -15.99 8.79
C ALA A 155 -3.06 -17.24 9.37
N ILE A 156 -4.25 -17.04 9.93
CA ILE A 156 -5.05 -18.13 10.49
C ILE A 156 -5.89 -18.72 9.37
N SER A 157 -5.85 -20.05 9.22
CA SER A 157 -6.66 -20.76 8.24
C SER A 157 -8.15 -20.44 8.41
N VAL A 158 -8.81 -20.15 7.29
CA VAL A 158 -10.24 -19.83 7.23
C VAL A 158 -11.00 -21.00 6.63
N SER A 159 -11.96 -21.56 7.36
CA SER A 159 -12.82 -22.65 6.90
C SER A 159 -13.92 -22.18 5.93
N ASN A 160 -14.48 -23.08 5.13
CA ASN A 160 -15.60 -22.75 4.23
C ASN A 160 -16.84 -22.28 5.01
N SER A 161 -17.11 -22.86 6.19
CA SER A 161 -18.22 -22.45 7.04
C SER A 161 -18.07 -21.03 7.57
N GLU A 162 -16.84 -20.57 7.83
CA GLU A 162 -16.58 -19.20 8.26
C GLU A 162 -16.78 -18.21 7.11
N ILE A 163 -16.30 -18.52 5.90
CA ILE A 163 -16.55 -17.72 4.70
C ILE A 163 -18.06 -17.57 4.46
N GLN A 164 -18.79 -18.69 4.53
CA GLN A 164 -20.24 -18.71 4.38
C GLN A 164 -20.96 -17.92 5.48
N ALA A 165 -20.51 -17.99 6.73
CA ALA A 165 -21.10 -17.23 7.82
C ALA A 165 -20.87 -15.72 7.65
N VAL A 166 -19.63 -15.29 7.45
CA VAL A 166 -19.31 -13.86 7.33
C VAL A 166 -19.89 -13.23 6.06
N SER A 167 -19.94 -13.96 4.94
CA SER A 167 -20.60 -13.45 3.72
C SER A 167 -22.10 -13.24 3.91
N LEU A 168 -22.78 -14.11 4.66
CA LEU A 168 -24.19 -13.92 4.98
C LEU A 168 -24.40 -12.75 5.94
N GLU A 169 -23.52 -12.58 6.93
CA GLU A 169 -23.58 -11.42 7.84
C GLU A 169 -23.36 -10.11 7.09
N MET A 170 -22.36 -10.03 6.21
CA MET A 170 -22.14 -8.87 5.34
C MET A 170 -23.38 -8.63 4.45
N TRP A 171 -23.94 -9.68 3.87
CA TRP A 171 -25.17 -9.58 3.08
C TRP A 171 -26.32 -8.97 3.88
N ASP A 172 -26.47 -9.30 5.16
CA ASP A 172 -27.52 -8.73 6.01
C ASP A 172 -27.22 -7.28 6.45
N LEU A 173 -25.97 -6.83 6.36
CA LEU A 173 -25.51 -5.47 6.72
C LEU A 173 -25.51 -4.47 5.56
N ASP A 174 -25.70 -4.95 4.33
CA ASP A 174 -25.66 -4.13 3.12
C ASP A 174 -26.97 -3.39 2.90
N VAL A 175 -27.07 -2.26 3.59
CA VAL A 175 -28.24 -1.36 3.57
C VAL A 175 -28.34 -0.52 2.31
N ASN A 176 -27.27 -0.42 1.52
CA ASN A 176 -27.22 0.43 0.32
C ASN A 176 -27.65 -0.32 -0.95
N ARG A 177 -27.79 -1.65 -0.92
CA ARG A 177 -28.34 -2.44 -2.03
C ARG A 177 -29.64 -1.87 -2.58
N ALA A 178 -29.90 -2.12 -3.86
CA ALA A 178 -31.21 -1.88 -4.43
C ALA A 178 -32.27 -2.76 -3.73
N GLY A 179 -33.38 -2.15 -3.33
CA GLY A 179 -34.52 -2.83 -2.73
C GLY A 179 -35.49 -3.40 -3.77
N PRO A 180 -36.52 -4.15 -3.32
CA PRO A 180 -37.56 -4.66 -4.20
C PRO A 180 -38.24 -3.53 -4.99
N GLY A 181 -38.18 -3.63 -6.32
CA GLY A 181 -38.77 -2.64 -7.24
C GLY A 181 -37.89 -1.43 -7.58
N ASP A 182 -36.70 -1.31 -6.97
CA ASP A 182 -35.73 -0.27 -7.38
C ASP A 182 -35.09 -0.57 -8.74
N ILE A 183 -35.08 -1.84 -9.15
CA ILE A 183 -34.60 -2.27 -10.47
C ILE A 183 -35.70 -3.11 -11.12
N ILE A 184 -36.06 -2.74 -12.36
CA ILE A 184 -37.01 -3.48 -13.19
C ILE A 184 -36.26 -3.98 -14.42
N LEU A 185 -36.11 -5.30 -14.49
CA LEU A 185 -35.40 -5.97 -15.58
C LEU A 185 -36.37 -6.48 -16.66
N ASN A 186 -35.89 -6.52 -17.90
CA ASN A 186 -36.48 -7.23 -19.02
C ASN A 186 -35.48 -8.25 -19.55
N PRO A 187 -35.47 -9.49 -19.01
CA PRO A 187 -34.49 -10.51 -19.39
C PRO A 187 -34.61 -11.02 -20.83
N GLN A 188 -35.76 -10.80 -21.49
CA GLN A 188 -36.00 -11.22 -22.87
C GLN A 188 -35.67 -12.71 -23.12
N ALA A 189 -34.74 -13.02 -24.03
CA ALA A 189 -34.47 -14.38 -24.48
C ALA A 189 -33.21 -14.97 -23.85
N THR A 190 -33.24 -16.29 -23.63
CA THR A 190 -32.02 -17.07 -23.38
C THR A 190 -31.15 -17.12 -24.63
N THR A 191 -29.84 -17.04 -24.47
CA THR A 191 -28.86 -17.13 -25.57
C THR A 191 -27.66 -18.00 -25.18
N SER A 192 -26.71 -18.21 -26.10
CA SER A 192 -25.42 -18.85 -25.81
C SER A 192 -24.30 -17.82 -25.74
N ASP A 193 -23.21 -18.17 -25.05
CA ASP A 193 -22.00 -17.35 -24.86
C ASP A 193 -21.17 -17.07 -26.13
N SER A 194 -21.71 -17.49 -27.27
CA SER A 194 -21.06 -17.47 -28.59
C SER A 194 -22.02 -17.03 -29.69
N SER A 195 -23.28 -16.73 -29.34
CA SER A 195 -24.28 -16.30 -30.31
C SER A 195 -23.90 -14.95 -30.91
N THR A 196 -24.11 -14.78 -32.21
CA THR A 196 -24.00 -13.48 -32.89
C THR A 196 -25.37 -12.94 -33.30
N VAL A 197 -26.44 -13.66 -32.95
CA VAL A 197 -27.82 -13.28 -33.25
C VAL A 197 -28.40 -12.55 -32.04
N ASP A 198 -28.83 -11.32 -32.27
CA ASP A 198 -29.56 -10.54 -31.29
C ASP A 198 -31.02 -10.99 -31.27
N ASN A 199 -31.42 -11.64 -30.16
CA ASN A 199 -32.80 -12.04 -29.88
C ASN A 199 -33.41 -11.23 -28.72
N SER A 200 -32.71 -10.20 -28.25
CA SER A 200 -33.10 -9.40 -27.09
C SER A 200 -32.94 -7.90 -27.38
N PRO A 201 -33.62 -7.37 -28.42
CA PRO A 201 -33.37 -6.03 -28.95
C PRO A 201 -33.86 -4.88 -28.04
N GLU A 202 -34.60 -5.17 -26.97
CA GLU A 202 -35.03 -4.17 -26.00
C GLU A 202 -34.00 -4.00 -24.88
N PRO A 203 -34.04 -2.91 -24.09
CA PRO A 203 -33.15 -2.76 -22.94
C PRO A 203 -33.36 -3.87 -21.89
N PHE A 204 -32.26 -4.36 -21.31
CA PHE A 204 -32.25 -5.25 -20.16
C PHE A 204 -32.71 -4.52 -18.89
N PHE A 205 -32.27 -3.28 -18.67
CA PHE A 205 -32.75 -2.43 -17.59
C PHE A 205 -33.89 -1.52 -18.08
N THR A 206 -35.13 -1.88 -17.74
CA THR A 206 -36.29 -1.05 -18.10
C THR A 206 -36.49 0.13 -17.15
N ALA A 207 -36.09 -0.01 -15.89
CA ALA A 207 -36.03 1.08 -14.93
C ALA A 207 -35.00 0.79 -13.83
N VAL A 208 -34.28 1.83 -13.41
CA VAL A 208 -33.46 1.84 -12.20
C VAL A 208 -33.83 3.10 -11.43
N ASN A 209 -34.14 2.96 -10.13
CA ASN A 209 -34.44 4.08 -9.26
C ASN A 209 -33.18 4.95 -9.10
N PRO A 210 -33.18 6.22 -9.58
CA PRO A 210 -32.00 7.08 -9.52
C PRO A 210 -31.51 7.34 -8.09
N ALA A 211 -32.38 7.22 -7.09
CA ALA A 211 -32.01 7.39 -5.69
C ALA A 211 -30.98 6.33 -5.23
N VAL A 212 -31.02 5.12 -5.80
CA VAL A 212 -30.02 4.08 -5.50
C VAL A 212 -28.63 4.55 -5.91
N LEU A 213 -28.51 5.07 -7.14
CA LEU A 213 -27.24 5.53 -7.71
C LEU A 213 -26.72 6.82 -7.06
N GLN A 214 -27.57 7.60 -6.38
CA GLN A 214 -27.18 8.81 -5.66
C GLN A 214 -26.54 8.54 -4.29
N GLN A 215 -26.56 7.30 -3.81
CA GLN A 215 -25.93 6.94 -2.55
C GLN A 215 -24.39 7.12 -2.63
N PRO A 216 -23.72 7.43 -1.51
CA PRO A 216 -22.30 7.82 -1.53
C PRO A 216 -21.38 6.80 -2.21
N THR A 217 -21.51 5.51 -1.89
CA THR A 217 -20.65 4.45 -2.45
C THR A 217 -20.91 4.23 -3.93
N TYR A 218 -22.15 4.38 -4.41
CA TYR A 218 -22.49 4.35 -5.83
C TYR A 218 -21.92 5.55 -6.58
N GLN A 219 -22.02 6.76 -6.04
CA GLN A 219 -21.43 7.95 -6.66
C GLN A 219 -19.91 7.85 -6.76
N ALA A 220 -19.26 7.34 -5.71
CA ALA A 220 -17.82 7.10 -5.73
C ALA A 220 -17.41 6.01 -6.73
N LEU A 221 -18.19 4.92 -6.85
CA LEU A 221 -17.99 3.93 -7.91
C LEU A 221 -18.14 4.56 -9.30
N ILE A 222 -19.19 5.34 -9.53
CA ILE A 222 -19.46 5.97 -10.84
C ILE A 222 -18.32 6.90 -11.25
N ALA A 223 -17.77 7.69 -10.31
CA ALA A 223 -16.60 8.52 -10.56
C ALA A 223 -15.39 7.66 -10.96
N LEU A 224 -15.15 6.54 -10.28
CA LEU A 224 -14.08 5.62 -10.70
C LEU A 224 -14.32 5.08 -12.12
N LEU A 225 -15.55 4.69 -12.47
CA LEU A 225 -15.87 4.12 -13.78
C LEU A 225 -15.68 5.11 -14.95
N ASP A 226 -15.72 6.43 -14.71
CA ASP A 226 -15.63 7.43 -15.79
C ASP A 226 -14.19 7.79 -16.21
N ASN A 227 -13.20 7.42 -15.40
CA ASN A 227 -11.79 7.73 -15.65
C ASN A 227 -11.09 6.79 -16.65
N TYR A 228 -11.56 5.55 -16.80
CA TYR A 228 -10.79 4.49 -17.46
C TYR A 228 -10.88 4.53 -19.00
N GLN A 229 -9.74 4.25 -19.66
CA GLN A 229 -9.69 4.08 -21.12
C GLN A 229 -9.89 2.62 -21.52
N LYS A 230 -10.70 2.37 -22.54
CA LYS A 230 -11.15 1.01 -22.92
C LYS A 230 -10.09 0.14 -23.59
N VAL A 231 -8.94 0.71 -24.00
CA VAL A 231 -7.96 0.07 -24.89
C VAL A 231 -6.61 -0.11 -24.18
N GLU A 232 -6.19 -1.37 -24.00
CA GLU A 232 -4.90 -1.76 -23.42
C GLU A 232 -3.67 -1.35 -24.27
N GLY A 233 -2.49 -1.30 -23.65
CA GLY A 233 -1.20 -1.19 -24.34
C GLY A 233 -0.51 0.19 -24.31
N ILE A 234 -0.98 1.11 -23.46
CA ILE A 234 -0.29 2.36 -23.12
C ILE A 234 -0.09 2.33 -21.60
N ASP A 235 1.11 2.68 -21.10
CA ASP A 235 1.33 2.79 -19.66
C ASP A 235 0.35 3.82 -19.07
N GLU A 236 -0.47 3.37 -18.11
CA GLU A 236 -1.39 4.25 -17.40
C GLU A 236 -0.66 4.87 -16.21
N VAL A 237 -0.74 6.18 -16.10
CA VAL A 237 -0.31 6.91 -14.89
C VAL A 237 -1.56 7.49 -14.27
N SER A 238 -1.91 6.99 -13.09
CA SER A 238 -3.00 7.57 -12.31
C SER A 238 -2.69 9.03 -12.02
N SER A 239 -3.59 9.91 -12.41
CA SER A 239 -3.57 11.32 -12.04
C SER A 239 -3.86 11.47 -10.55
N PRO A 240 -3.45 12.60 -9.93
CA PRO A 240 -3.79 12.88 -8.54
C PRO A 240 -5.30 12.91 -8.26
N GLN A 241 -6.12 13.20 -9.29
CA GLN A 241 -7.57 13.16 -9.17
C GLN A 241 -8.07 11.71 -9.08
N GLU A 242 -7.61 10.83 -9.98
CA GLU A 242 -7.96 9.41 -9.95
C GLU A 242 -7.50 8.76 -8.63
N GLU A 243 -6.31 9.08 -8.13
CA GLU A 243 -5.85 8.58 -6.82
C GLU A 243 -6.76 9.05 -5.68
N ALA A 244 -7.22 10.30 -5.71
CA ALA A 244 -8.14 10.84 -4.71
C ALA A 244 -9.53 10.20 -4.79
N GLU A 245 -9.99 9.83 -5.98
CA GLU A 245 -11.25 9.12 -6.18
C GLU A 245 -11.16 7.67 -5.68
N GLN A 246 -10.03 7.00 -5.89
CA GLN A 246 -9.75 5.68 -5.30
C GLN A 246 -9.75 5.74 -3.77
N ASP A 247 -9.06 6.75 -3.20
CA ASP A 247 -9.03 6.96 -1.75
C ASP A 247 -10.43 7.23 -1.19
N ASN A 248 -11.20 8.10 -1.84
CA ASN A 248 -12.58 8.41 -1.44
C ASN A 248 -13.49 7.17 -1.50
N PHE A 249 -13.40 6.35 -2.55
CA PHE A 249 -14.16 5.12 -2.64
C PHE A 249 -13.81 4.14 -1.52
N LEU A 250 -12.52 3.96 -1.23
CA LEU A 250 -12.07 3.07 -0.15
C LEU A 250 -12.41 3.60 1.25
N ASP A 251 -12.38 4.92 1.45
CA ASP A 251 -12.82 5.56 2.69
C ASP A 251 -14.31 5.31 2.94
N LEU A 252 -15.16 5.57 1.95
CA LEU A 252 -16.59 5.27 2.03
C LEU A 252 -16.85 3.78 2.25
N PHE A 253 -16.09 2.91 1.56
CA PHE A 253 -16.20 1.46 1.72
C PHE A 253 -15.97 1.02 3.17
N VAL A 254 -14.86 1.41 3.80
CA VAL A 254 -14.55 0.98 5.16
C VAL A 254 -15.47 1.59 6.23
N GLU A 255 -16.12 2.71 5.92
CA GLU A 255 -17.15 3.32 6.77
C GLU A 255 -18.49 2.56 6.74
N THR A 256 -18.75 1.77 5.69
CA THR A 256 -19.96 0.94 5.63
C THR A 256 -19.91 -0.21 6.65
N ALA A 257 -21.08 -0.67 7.10
CA ALA A 257 -21.17 -1.84 7.97
C ALA A 257 -20.62 -3.12 7.29
N VAL A 258 -20.69 -3.20 5.96
CA VAL A 258 -20.15 -4.30 5.15
C VAL A 258 -18.62 -4.29 5.20
N GLY A 259 -18.00 -3.15 4.86
CA GLY A 259 -16.55 -2.99 4.86
C GLY A 259 -15.94 -3.16 6.25
N ALA A 260 -16.58 -2.58 7.28
CA ALA A 260 -16.19 -2.78 8.67
C ALA A 260 -16.25 -4.26 9.07
N ARG A 261 -17.31 -4.99 8.68
CA ARG A 261 -17.44 -6.41 9.02
C ARG A 261 -16.39 -7.28 8.32
N LEU A 262 -16.07 -6.98 7.05
CA LEU A 262 -14.98 -7.63 6.34
C LEU A 262 -13.65 -7.42 7.05
N TYR A 263 -13.34 -6.17 7.39
CA TYR A 263 -12.12 -5.80 8.11
C TYR A 263 -12.01 -6.57 9.43
N ASP A 264 -13.03 -6.53 10.27
CA ASP A 264 -13.06 -7.23 11.56
C ASP A 264 -12.77 -8.73 11.41
N PHE A 265 -13.40 -9.36 10.40
CA PHE A 265 -13.19 -10.78 10.13
C PHE A 265 -11.77 -11.07 9.67
N LEU A 266 -11.27 -10.35 8.67
CA LEU A 266 -9.92 -10.56 8.15
C LEU A 266 -8.84 -10.23 9.19
N GLN A 267 -9.06 -9.20 10.01
CA GLN A 267 -8.19 -8.85 11.14
C GLN A 267 -8.14 -9.98 12.17
N SER A 268 -9.28 -10.59 12.51
CA SER A 268 -9.34 -11.75 13.41
C SER A 268 -8.60 -12.99 12.88
N LYS A 269 -8.26 -12.98 11.58
CA LYS A 269 -7.53 -14.03 10.89
C LYS A 269 -6.09 -13.64 10.55
N ASN A 270 -5.62 -12.47 10.99
CA ASN A 270 -4.33 -11.89 10.60
C ASN A 270 -4.15 -11.79 9.09
N LEU A 271 -5.25 -11.59 8.34
CA LEU A 271 -5.25 -11.44 6.88
C LEU A 271 -5.28 -9.97 6.45
N ALA A 272 -5.77 -9.05 7.29
CA ALA A 272 -5.92 -7.63 6.96
C ALA A 272 -4.62 -6.79 7.15
N GLY A 273 -3.48 -7.43 7.39
CA GLY A 273 -2.31 -6.78 7.97
C GLY A 273 -2.48 -6.63 9.48
N CYS A 274 -1.45 -6.94 10.25
CA CYS A 274 -1.56 -7.01 11.71
C CYS A 274 -1.52 -5.67 12.45
N ALA A 275 -1.93 -4.61 11.77
CA ALA A 275 -1.87 -3.25 12.27
C ALA A 275 -3.30 -2.72 12.46
N ASP A 276 -3.73 -1.82 11.57
CA ASP A 276 -4.94 -1.03 11.71
C ASP A 276 -5.71 -0.93 10.40
N ILE A 277 -6.86 -0.27 10.46
CA ILE A 277 -7.75 -0.07 9.31
C ILE A 277 -7.08 0.75 8.19
N ALA A 278 -6.14 1.64 8.52
CA ALA A 278 -5.39 2.41 7.54
C ALA A 278 -4.46 1.49 6.72
N THR A 279 -3.80 0.55 7.41
CA THR A 279 -2.98 -0.49 6.77
C THR A 279 -3.84 -1.40 5.89
N PHE A 280 -5.02 -1.81 6.36
CA PHE A 280 -5.94 -2.58 5.55
C PHE A 280 -6.41 -1.83 4.30
N LYS A 281 -6.72 -0.53 4.42
CA LYS A 281 -7.10 0.31 3.29
C LYS A 281 -5.99 0.40 2.26
N ASP A 282 -4.74 0.54 2.69
CA ASP A 282 -3.59 0.56 1.80
C ASP A 282 -3.38 -0.80 1.10
N TYR A 283 -3.60 -1.92 1.80
CA TYR A 283 -3.64 -3.25 1.17
C TYR A 283 -4.75 -3.36 0.12
N LEU A 284 -5.96 -2.87 0.40
CA LEU A 284 -7.05 -2.83 -0.58
C LEU A 284 -6.68 -1.99 -1.79
N LYS A 285 -6.11 -0.79 -1.56
CA LYS A 285 -5.68 0.11 -2.62
C LYS A 285 -4.69 -0.57 -3.56
N ARG A 286 -3.64 -1.14 -2.99
CA ARG A 286 -2.62 -1.88 -3.74
C ARG A 286 -3.20 -3.10 -4.47
N MET A 287 -4.05 -3.89 -3.80
CA MET A 287 -4.64 -5.11 -4.37
C MET A 287 -5.58 -4.86 -5.56
N TRP A 288 -6.41 -3.83 -5.47
CA TRP A 288 -7.46 -3.54 -6.45
C TRP A 288 -7.03 -2.52 -7.51
N PHE A 289 -6.32 -1.47 -7.12
CA PHE A 289 -5.98 -0.34 -8.00
C PHE A 289 -4.52 -0.32 -8.43
N GLY A 290 -3.65 -1.12 -7.80
CA GLY A 290 -2.27 -1.22 -8.27
C GLY A 290 -2.20 -1.81 -9.67
N PHE A 291 -1.54 -1.09 -10.58
CA PHE A 291 -1.35 -1.52 -11.96
C PHE A 291 -0.46 -2.75 -12.03
N TYR A 292 -0.71 -3.61 -13.01
CA TYR A 292 0.18 -4.70 -13.38
C TYR A 292 0.09 -5.02 -14.86
N SER A 293 1.21 -5.37 -15.48
CA SER A 293 1.25 -5.64 -16.91
C SER A 293 0.61 -6.98 -17.28
N ARG A 294 -0.45 -6.98 -18.09
CA ARG A 294 -1.02 -8.22 -18.67
C ARG A 294 -0.53 -8.53 -20.08
N GLN A 295 -0.17 -7.52 -20.86
CA GLN A 295 0.38 -7.65 -22.22
C GLN A 295 1.57 -6.70 -22.41
N ASN A 296 2.54 -7.09 -23.23
CA ASN A 296 3.65 -6.24 -23.70
C ASN A 296 4.53 -5.55 -22.64
N ASN A 297 4.50 -5.97 -21.37
CA ASN A 297 5.21 -5.31 -20.26
C ASN A 297 4.72 -3.88 -19.95
N ALA A 298 3.55 -3.46 -20.44
CA ALA A 298 2.95 -2.16 -20.11
C ALA A 298 2.17 -2.27 -18.81
N MET A 299 2.37 -1.37 -17.84
CA MET A 299 1.61 -1.37 -16.58
C MET A 299 0.26 -0.70 -16.81
N ASP A 300 -0.67 -1.44 -17.42
CA ASP A 300 -1.82 -0.86 -18.10
C ASP A 300 -3.19 -1.32 -17.57
N THR A 301 -3.22 -2.12 -16.49
CA THR A 301 -4.47 -2.67 -15.99
C THR A 301 -4.44 -2.95 -14.50
N SER A 302 -5.59 -2.75 -13.86
CA SER A 302 -5.80 -3.04 -12.44
C SER A 302 -6.88 -4.11 -12.22
N GLY A 303 -6.95 -4.64 -11.01
CA GLY A 303 -8.02 -5.58 -10.64
C GLY A 303 -9.40 -4.93 -10.66
N PHE A 304 -9.46 -3.67 -10.23
CA PHE A 304 -10.66 -2.86 -10.25
C PHE A 304 -11.15 -2.65 -11.67
N GLU A 305 -10.29 -2.16 -12.55
CA GLU A 305 -10.62 -1.92 -13.95
C GLU A 305 -11.14 -3.19 -14.61
N HIS A 306 -10.41 -4.31 -14.51
CA HIS A 306 -10.87 -5.54 -15.14
C HIS A 306 -12.22 -6.02 -14.60
N VAL A 307 -12.44 -5.98 -13.28
CA VAL A 307 -13.67 -6.52 -12.68
C VAL A 307 -14.86 -5.57 -12.86
N PHE A 308 -14.69 -4.30 -12.53
CA PHE A 308 -15.77 -3.33 -12.43
C PHE A 308 -16.01 -2.56 -13.74
N VAL A 309 -14.96 -2.22 -14.49
CA VAL A 309 -15.06 -1.44 -15.74
C VAL A 309 -15.18 -2.38 -16.94
N GLY A 310 -14.25 -3.33 -17.06
CA GLY A 310 -14.04 -4.11 -18.27
C GLY A 310 -13.02 -3.47 -19.21
N GLU A 311 -12.39 -4.31 -20.02
CA GLU A 311 -11.30 -3.95 -20.94
C GLU A 311 -11.52 -4.65 -22.29
N ILE A 312 -11.09 -4.04 -23.41
CA ILE A 312 -11.16 -4.70 -24.72
C ILE A 312 -9.82 -5.37 -25.01
N LYS A 313 -9.82 -6.71 -25.04
CA LYS A 313 -8.64 -7.51 -25.38
C LYS A 313 -8.73 -8.07 -26.78
N THR A 314 -7.79 -7.67 -27.63
CA THR A 314 -7.71 -8.10 -29.04
C THR A 314 -8.97 -7.75 -29.83
N ASN A 315 -10.03 -8.57 -29.74
CA ASN A 315 -11.28 -8.43 -30.48
C ASN A 315 -12.50 -8.84 -29.64
N GLN A 316 -12.38 -8.86 -28.31
CA GLN A 316 -13.47 -9.20 -27.41
C GLN A 316 -13.36 -8.41 -26.11
N VAL A 317 -14.47 -8.25 -25.40
CA VAL A 317 -14.47 -7.69 -24.06
C VAL A 317 -13.94 -8.74 -23.08
N SER A 318 -13.04 -8.33 -22.20
CA SER A 318 -12.54 -9.07 -21.06
C SER A 318 -12.95 -8.37 -19.77
N GLY A 319 -13.15 -9.11 -18.68
CA GLY A 319 -13.62 -8.50 -17.45
C GLY A 319 -15.08 -8.04 -17.53
N PHE A 320 -15.44 -6.88 -16.99
CA PHE A 320 -16.79 -6.31 -17.05
C PHE A 320 -17.85 -7.16 -16.32
N HIS A 321 -17.91 -7.08 -15.00
CA HIS A 321 -18.77 -7.90 -14.13
C HIS A 321 -19.65 -7.10 -13.16
N ASN A 322 -19.62 -5.77 -13.25
CA ASN A 322 -20.41 -4.90 -12.38
C ASN A 322 -21.69 -4.43 -13.07
N TRP A 323 -22.80 -4.50 -12.33
CA TRP A 323 -24.12 -4.18 -12.88
C TRP A 323 -24.34 -2.67 -13.09
N VAL A 324 -23.66 -1.81 -12.31
CA VAL A 324 -23.76 -0.35 -12.47
C VAL A 324 -23.10 0.08 -13.77
N GLU A 325 -21.97 -0.53 -14.11
CA GLU A 325 -21.32 -0.33 -15.41
C GLU A 325 -22.16 -0.91 -16.55
N LEU A 326 -22.73 -2.13 -16.39
CA LEU A 326 -23.64 -2.72 -17.36
C LEU A 326 -24.84 -1.80 -17.65
N TYR A 327 -25.46 -1.26 -16.60
CA TYR A 327 -26.54 -0.29 -16.71
C TYR A 327 -26.08 0.99 -17.42
N SER A 328 -24.97 1.57 -16.99
CA SER A 328 -24.46 2.84 -17.53
C SER A 328 -24.16 2.75 -19.03
N ARG A 329 -23.57 1.64 -19.49
CA ARG A 329 -23.28 1.42 -20.91
C ARG A 329 -24.50 1.09 -21.76
N GLU A 330 -25.55 0.52 -21.15
CA GLU A 330 -26.83 0.39 -21.84
C GLU A 330 -27.49 1.78 -22.01
N GLN A 331 -27.41 2.65 -21.00
CA GLN A 331 -27.98 4.00 -21.07
C GLN A 331 -27.29 4.93 -22.08
N ASP A 332 -25.96 4.83 -22.24
CA ASP A 332 -25.21 5.60 -23.24
C ASP A 332 -25.22 4.97 -24.64
N ALA A 333 -25.90 3.83 -24.80
CA ALA A 333 -26.00 3.04 -26.03
C ALA A 333 -24.67 2.51 -26.57
N SER A 334 -23.59 2.50 -25.77
CA SER A 334 -22.34 1.81 -26.13
C SER A 334 -22.43 0.30 -25.94
N LEU A 335 -23.40 -0.20 -25.16
CA LEU A 335 -23.65 -1.62 -24.95
C LEU A 335 -24.97 -2.07 -25.58
N ASN A 336 -24.94 -3.18 -26.31
CA ASN A 336 -26.13 -3.88 -26.81
C ASN A 336 -26.26 -5.24 -26.13
N TYR A 337 -27.36 -5.46 -25.42
CA TYR A 337 -27.68 -6.72 -24.75
C TYR A 337 -28.24 -7.75 -25.75
N TYR A 338 -27.69 -8.97 -25.77
CA TYR A 338 -28.12 -10.02 -26.71
C TYR A 338 -29.02 -11.09 -26.05
N GLY A 339 -29.07 -11.12 -24.72
CA GLY A 339 -29.80 -12.12 -23.95
C GLY A 339 -29.01 -12.64 -22.76
N TYR A 340 -29.64 -13.45 -21.93
CA TYR A 340 -28.99 -14.10 -20.79
C TYR A 340 -28.60 -15.54 -21.13
N VAL A 341 -27.41 -15.95 -20.70
CA VAL A 341 -26.89 -17.32 -20.80
C VAL A 341 -27.37 -18.16 -19.62
N GLY A 342 -27.47 -17.55 -18.43
CA GLY A 342 -27.90 -18.20 -17.20
C GLY A 342 -28.45 -17.18 -16.21
N MET A 343 -29.28 -17.64 -15.28
CA MET A 343 -29.79 -16.81 -14.19
C MET A 343 -29.98 -17.68 -12.94
N THR A 344 -29.52 -17.17 -11.80
CA THR A 344 -29.75 -17.78 -10.49
C THR A 344 -30.15 -16.73 -9.45
N GLU A 345 -31.00 -17.10 -8.50
CA GLU A 345 -31.42 -16.20 -7.41
C GLU A 345 -30.26 -15.86 -6.46
N PRO A 346 -30.21 -14.66 -5.83
CA PRO A 346 -30.98 -13.45 -6.15
C PRO A 346 -30.36 -12.69 -7.33
N ASN A 347 -31.10 -12.53 -8.42
CA ASN A 347 -30.74 -11.70 -9.57
C ASN A 347 -29.27 -11.78 -10.02
N LEU A 348 -28.66 -12.97 -9.94
CA LEU A 348 -27.34 -13.24 -10.52
C LEU A 348 -27.56 -13.64 -11.97
N TYR A 349 -27.12 -12.79 -12.89
CA TYR A 349 -27.28 -13.01 -14.32
C TYR A 349 -25.93 -13.26 -14.98
N GLY A 350 -25.88 -14.30 -15.82
CA GLY A 350 -24.86 -14.47 -16.84
C GLY A 350 -25.39 -13.84 -18.13
N VAL A 351 -24.92 -12.65 -18.51
CA VAL A 351 -25.38 -11.92 -19.68
C VAL A 351 -24.39 -11.99 -20.84
N HIS A 352 -24.92 -11.97 -22.06
CA HIS A 352 -24.17 -11.88 -23.32
C HIS A 352 -24.49 -10.55 -23.98
N PHE A 353 -23.46 -9.80 -24.39
CA PHE A 353 -23.64 -8.46 -24.96
C PHE A 353 -22.50 -8.08 -25.90
N SER A 354 -22.68 -7.00 -26.65
CA SER A 354 -21.59 -6.27 -27.30
C SER A 354 -21.36 -4.93 -26.62
N TRP A 355 -20.11 -4.49 -26.53
CA TRP A 355 -19.72 -3.18 -26.00
C TRP A 355 -18.76 -2.52 -27.00
N ASP A 356 -19.14 -1.35 -27.52
CA ASP A 356 -18.48 -0.66 -28.64
C ASP A 356 -18.19 -1.58 -29.85
N GLY A 357 -19.10 -2.53 -30.11
CA GLY A 357 -18.99 -3.50 -31.21
C GLY A 357 -18.13 -4.73 -30.91
N TYR A 358 -17.53 -4.83 -29.73
CA TYR A 358 -16.78 -6.02 -29.29
C TYR A 358 -17.68 -6.94 -28.46
N MET A 359 -17.63 -8.24 -28.73
CA MET A 359 -18.50 -9.20 -28.04
C MET A 359 -17.96 -9.58 -26.66
N LYS A 360 -18.87 -9.73 -25.70
CA LYS A 360 -18.66 -10.42 -24.42
C LYS A 360 -19.57 -11.63 -24.33
N GLY A 361 -18.99 -12.82 -24.46
CA GLY A 361 -19.72 -14.09 -24.41
C GLY A 361 -20.51 -14.31 -23.12
N LEU A 362 -19.87 -14.03 -21.98
CA LEU A 362 -20.48 -14.21 -20.67
C LEU A 362 -19.93 -13.18 -19.68
N SER A 363 -20.83 -12.39 -19.10
CA SER A 363 -20.61 -11.62 -17.88
C SER A 363 -21.49 -12.16 -16.77
N GLY A 364 -20.90 -12.73 -15.73
CA GLY A 364 -21.60 -12.95 -14.46
C GLY A 364 -21.67 -11.63 -13.69
N SER A 365 -22.87 -11.13 -13.42
CA SER A 365 -23.13 -9.90 -12.66
C SER A 365 -24.20 -10.13 -11.60
N SER A 366 -23.99 -9.57 -10.41
CA SER A 366 -25.00 -9.54 -9.34
C SER A 366 -25.81 -8.27 -9.45
N ILE A 367 -27.06 -8.36 -9.91
CA ILE A 367 -27.85 -7.16 -10.17
C ILE A 367 -28.45 -6.62 -8.87
N GLY A 368 -28.13 -5.37 -8.55
CA GLY A 368 -28.68 -4.65 -7.40
C GLY A 368 -27.84 -4.72 -6.12
N THR A 369 -26.71 -5.43 -6.11
CA THR A 369 -25.75 -5.34 -4.99
C THR A 369 -25.14 -3.94 -4.90
N SER A 370 -24.72 -3.55 -3.69
CA SER A 370 -23.95 -2.31 -3.51
C SER A 370 -22.49 -2.47 -3.95
N PRO A 371 -21.81 -1.37 -4.31
CA PRO A 371 -20.38 -1.41 -4.64
C PRO A 371 -19.53 -2.05 -3.54
N GLU A 372 -19.83 -1.73 -2.28
CA GLU A 372 -19.16 -2.29 -1.11
C GLU A 372 -19.42 -3.78 -0.93
N MET A 373 -20.61 -4.28 -1.28
CA MET A 373 -20.91 -5.72 -1.23
C MET A 373 -20.08 -6.50 -2.24
N ASP A 374 -20.05 -6.05 -3.50
CA ASP A 374 -19.26 -6.67 -4.57
C ASP A 374 -17.77 -6.68 -4.17
N LEU A 375 -17.23 -5.51 -3.79
CA LEU A 375 -15.83 -5.39 -3.37
C LEU A 375 -15.52 -6.31 -2.16
N ALA A 376 -16.41 -6.37 -1.18
CA ALA A 376 -16.18 -7.17 0.03
C ALA A 376 -16.18 -8.67 -0.23
N LEU A 377 -17.16 -9.19 -0.99
CA LEU A 377 -17.23 -10.62 -1.30
C LEU A 377 -16.06 -11.06 -2.16
N PHE A 378 -15.68 -10.25 -3.16
CA PHE A 378 -14.53 -10.56 -4.01
C PHE A 378 -13.22 -10.51 -3.24
N THR A 379 -13.04 -9.52 -2.35
CA THR A 379 -11.87 -9.42 -1.47
C THR A 379 -11.78 -10.61 -0.52
N LEU A 380 -12.88 -10.94 0.18
CA LEU A 380 -12.95 -12.10 1.06
C LEU A 380 -12.52 -13.38 0.35
N CYS A 381 -13.07 -13.61 -0.85
CA CYS A 381 -12.78 -14.79 -1.63
C CYS A 381 -11.34 -14.83 -2.14
N HIS A 382 -10.82 -13.71 -2.63
CA HIS A 382 -9.44 -13.62 -3.11
C HIS A 382 -8.43 -13.87 -1.99
N MET A 383 -8.66 -13.29 -0.80
CA MET A 383 -7.74 -13.42 0.33
C MET A 383 -7.80 -14.80 1.00
N THR A 384 -8.96 -15.46 0.99
CA THR A 384 -9.13 -16.76 1.66
C THR A 384 -9.00 -17.96 0.72
N ARG A 385 -9.27 -17.79 -0.58
CA ARG A 385 -9.25 -18.82 -1.64
C ARG A 385 -8.65 -18.26 -2.94
N PRO A 386 -7.39 -17.77 -2.93
CA PRO A 386 -6.78 -17.17 -4.12
C PRO A 386 -6.71 -18.19 -5.26
N ALA A 387 -7.11 -17.77 -6.47
CA ALA A 387 -7.15 -18.59 -7.68
C ALA A 387 -8.00 -19.88 -7.56
N ALA A 388 -8.92 -19.93 -6.60
CA ALA A 388 -9.80 -21.07 -6.36
C ALA A 388 -11.26 -20.62 -6.19
N GLN A 389 -12.18 -21.54 -6.47
CA GLN A 389 -13.60 -21.28 -6.25
C GLN A 389 -13.88 -21.09 -4.75
N CYS A 390 -14.50 -19.97 -4.43
CA CYS A 390 -14.94 -19.58 -3.10
C CYS A 390 -16.47 -19.67 -3.04
N THR A 391 -17.04 -20.27 -1.99
CA THR A 391 -18.50 -20.37 -1.85
C THR A 391 -18.98 -19.46 -0.73
N VAL A 392 -19.82 -18.49 -1.08
CA VAL A 392 -20.43 -17.53 -0.15
C VAL A 392 -21.90 -17.86 0.08
N ASN A 393 -22.46 -17.43 1.21
CA ASN A 393 -23.90 -17.49 1.43
C ASN A 393 -24.49 -16.09 1.33
N ILE A 394 -25.60 -15.98 0.62
CA ILE A 394 -26.37 -14.75 0.45
C ILE A 394 -27.86 -15.07 0.59
N ARG A 395 -28.72 -14.06 0.70
CA ARG A 395 -30.18 -14.25 0.78
C ARG A 395 -30.87 -13.94 -0.54
N THR A 396 -31.82 -14.79 -0.90
CA THR A 396 -32.83 -14.48 -1.91
C THR A 396 -33.73 -13.34 -1.45
N GLU A 397 -34.51 -12.77 -2.36
CA GLU A 397 -35.55 -11.78 -2.00
C GLU A 397 -36.57 -12.34 -0.99
N SER A 398 -36.83 -13.65 -1.03
CA SER A 398 -37.69 -14.34 -0.05
C SER A 398 -37.03 -14.56 1.32
N GLY A 399 -35.79 -14.10 1.51
CA GLY A 399 -35.01 -14.25 2.74
C GLY A 399 -34.35 -15.62 2.93
N SER A 400 -34.46 -16.52 1.94
CA SER A 400 -33.86 -17.85 1.98
C SER A 400 -32.35 -17.77 1.76
N VAL A 401 -31.57 -18.49 2.57
CA VAL A 401 -30.11 -18.54 2.41
C VAL A 401 -29.77 -19.48 1.24
N VAL A 402 -28.97 -18.98 0.31
CA VAL A 402 -28.45 -19.73 -0.83
C VAL A 402 -26.94 -19.60 -0.92
N SER A 403 -26.27 -20.68 -1.34
CA SER A 403 -24.82 -20.66 -1.55
C SER A 403 -24.49 -20.32 -3.00
N ARG A 404 -23.57 -19.37 -3.22
CA ARG A 404 -23.13 -18.95 -4.55
C ARG A 404 -21.62 -19.04 -4.70
N PRO A 405 -21.14 -19.63 -5.80
CA PRO A 405 -19.71 -19.69 -6.06
C PRO A 405 -19.21 -18.40 -6.72
N ILE A 406 -18.10 -17.90 -6.21
CA ILE A 406 -17.30 -16.82 -6.76
C ILE A 406 -15.97 -17.41 -7.21
N GLN A 407 -15.56 -17.09 -8.44
CA GLN A 407 -14.21 -17.36 -8.91
C GLN A 407 -13.39 -16.09 -8.77
N THR A 408 -12.19 -16.22 -8.20
CA THR A 408 -11.17 -15.14 -8.22
C THR A 408 -9.92 -15.64 -8.91
N TRP A 409 -9.17 -14.73 -9.50
CA TRP A 409 -7.87 -15.00 -10.10
C TRP A 409 -6.85 -14.03 -9.52
N THR A 410 -5.65 -14.53 -9.27
CA THR A 410 -4.55 -13.72 -8.72
C THR A 410 -3.55 -13.42 -9.81
N TRP A 411 -3.18 -12.15 -9.96
CA TRP A 411 -2.05 -11.78 -10.77
C TRP A 411 -0.77 -11.86 -9.94
N THR A 412 0.20 -12.65 -10.40
CA THR A 412 1.46 -12.92 -9.70
C THR A 412 2.70 -12.64 -10.54
N LYS A 413 2.52 -12.08 -11.75
CA LYS A 413 3.60 -11.93 -12.74
C LYS A 413 4.18 -10.51 -12.79
N THR A 414 3.82 -9.62 -11.87
CA THR A 414 4.39 -8.27 -11.77
C THR A 414 5.91 -8.38 -11.61
N TYR A 415 6.67 -7.58 -12.37
CA TYR A 415 8.13 -7.61 -12.36
C TYR A 415 8.69 -6.22 -12.04
N PRO A 416 9.64 -6.11 -11.08
CA PRO A 416 10.05 -7.17 -10.16
C PRO A 416 8.92 -7.47 -9.17
N GLY A 417 8.72 -8.75 -8.85
CA GLY A 417 7.63 -9.20 -7.98
C GLY A 417 7.73 -8.53 -6.61
N ASP A 418 6.78 -7.66 -6.32
CA ASP A 418 6.60 -6.96 -5.04
C ASP A 418 6.03 -7.87 -3.93
N GLY A 419 5.72 -9.12 -4.24
CA GLY A 419 5.08 -10.07 -3.33
C GLY A 419 3.58 -9.81 -3.14
N LEU A 420 3.01 -8.80 -3.80
CA LEU A 420 1.60 -8.47 -3.69
C LEU A 420 0.75 -9.42 -4.55
N LYS A 421 -0.38 -9.83 -3.98
CA LYS A 421 -1.38 -10.67 -4.66
C LYS A 421 -2.49 -9.78 -5.21
N TYR A 422 -2.26 -9.23 -6.39
CA TYR A 422 -3.25 -8.41 -7.10
C TYR A 422 -4.45 -9.27 -7.51
N VAL A 423 -5.65 -8.68 -7.46
CA VAL A 423 -6.84 -9.29 -8.08
C VAL A 423 -6.68 -9.19 -9.59
N ALA A 424 -6.63 -10.33 -10.28
CA ALA A 424 -6.69 -10.39 -11.74
C ALA A 424 -8.13 -10.36 -12.24
N SER A 425 -9.02 -11.07 -11.56
CA SER A 425 -10.42 -11.14 -11.94
C SER A 425 -11.23 -11.70 -10.78
N ALA A 426 -12.49 -11.31 -10.69
CA ALA A 426 -13.44 -11.78 -9.70
C ALA A 426 -14.85 -11.69 -10.27
N TYR A 427 -15.63 -12.77 -10.17
CA TYR A 427 -17.00 -12.80 -10.64
C TYR A 427 -17.79 -13.97 -10.03
N PHE A 428 -19.11 -13.80 -9.96
CA PHE A 428 -20.03 -14.89 -9.66
C PHE A 428 -20.09 -15.89 -10.82
N LEU A 429 -20.10 -17.18 -10.49
CA LEU A 429 -20.40 -18.24 -11.45
C LEU A 429 -21.92 -18.40 -11.50
N VAL A 430 -22.49 -18.20 -12.69
CA VAL A 430 -23.94 -18.23 -12.96
C VAL A 430 -24.30 -19.35 -13.93
#